data_AF-A0A0B1T361-F1
#
_entry.id   AF-A0A0B1T361-F1
#
_cell.length_a   1.000
_cell.length_b   1.000
_cell.length_c   1.000
_cell.angle_alpha   90.00
_cell.angle_beta   90.00
_cell.angle_gamma   90.00
#
_symmetry.space_group_name_H-M   'P 1'
#
loop_
_entity.id
_entity.type
_entity.pdbx_description
1 polymer ?
#
loop_
_entity_poly.entity_id
_entity_poly.type
_entity_poly.pdbx_seq_one_letter_code
_entity_poly.pdbx_strand_id
1 'polypeptide(L)'
;MSMKPKSYRTLAVPRCVTTIFNEFFSCHVSKKVFHNTLIKIQFCDVGKDDFEVVIAECDYWIDTNPIERFREFELPLTILSPDLGELELSLTYLPTAQRIIVANCKATNLRVDPNAEEIHVRAILFVNEQFEEIHKSEQKSLEDETPAGFSFSKKLVFDLMRIDVFGALMVCQVVQKLEDKKRVIGQCEVRSCDGQWTRMLATIRQPTAETYRLRPAL
;
A
#
# COMPACT_ATOMS: atom_id res chain seq x y z
N MET A 1 27.28 -12.50 20.32
CA MET A 1 26.68 -13.48 19.36
C MET A 1 25.26 -13.04 19.11
N SER A 2 24.94 -12.59 17.90
CA SER A 2 23.58 -12.22 17.52
C SER A 2 22.75 -13.50 17.42
N MET A 3 21.89 -13.76 18.40
CA MET A 3 20.92 -14.86 18.33
C MET A 3 19.84 -14.46 17.32
N LYS A 4 19.64 -15.29 16.28
CA LYS A 4 18.49 -15.13 15.39
C LYS A 4 17.20 -15.22 16.21
N PRO A 5 16.21 -14.33 15.97
CA PRO A 5 14.93 -14.41 16.64
C PRO A 5 14.23 -15.73 16.30
N LYS A 6 13.58 -16.36 17.29
CA LYS A 6 12.70 -17.51 17.05
C LYS A 6 11.34 -16.97 16.61
N SER A 7 10.95 -17.25 15.36
CA SER A 7 9.64 -16.89 14.83
C SER A 7 8.67 -18.06 14.88
N TYR A 8 7.40 -17.74 15.13
CA TYR A 8 6.27 -18.66 15.11
C TYR A 8 5.16 -18.03 14.28
N ARG A 9 4.35 -18.85 13.60
CA ARG A 9 3.31 -18.37 12.70
C ARG A 9 2.06 -19.23 12.85
N THR A 10 0.91 -18.58 12.98
CA THR A 10 -0.41 -19.23 12.94
C THR A 10 -0.80 -19.57 11.51
N LEU A 11 -1.79 -20.43 11.34
CA LEU A 11 -2.49 -20.59 10.07
C LEU A 11 -3.18 -19.29 9.67
N ALA A 12 -3.29 -19.07 8.36
CA ALA A 12 -4.11 -17.99 7.82
C ALA A 12 -5.59 -18.30 8.07
N VAL A 13 -6.33 -17.32 8.56
CA VAL A 13 -7.76 -17.44 8.87
C VAL A 13 -8.53 -16.36 8.11
N PRO A 14 -9.75 -16.64 7.62
CA PRO A 14 -10.58 -15.63 6.97
C PRO A 14 -10.82 -14.44 7.88
N ARG A 15 -10.82 -13.23 7.30
CA ARG A 15 -11.10 -12.00 8.06
C ARG A 15 -12.53 -12.01 8.56
N CYS A 16 -12.71 -11.89 9.87
CA CYS A 16 -14.01 -11.77 10.53
C CYS A 16 -14.00 -10.55 11.47
N VAL A 17 -15.18 -10.16 11.97
CA VAL A 17 -15.30 -9.09 12.98
C VAL A 17 -14.50 -9.43 14.25
N THR A 18 -14.45 -10.71 14.59
CA THR A 18 -13.59 -11.25 15.65
C THR A 18 -12.89 -12.49 15.10
N THR A 19 -11.57 -12.42 14.99
CA THR A 19 -10.73 -13.52 14.49
C THR A 19 -10.17 -14.33 15.66
N ILE A 20 -10.36 -15.65 15.64
CA ILE A 20 -9.89 -16.56 16.68
C ILE A 20 -8.92 -17.58 16.05
N PHE A 21 -7.65 -17.55 16.46
CA PHE A 21 -6.63 -18.48 15.97
C PHE A 21 -6.57 -19.77 16.81
N ASN A 22 -6.63 -19.65 18.14
CA ASN A 22 -6.56 -20.77 19.09
C ASN A 22 -5.35 -21.71 18.88
N GLU A 23 -4.19 -21.13 18.58
CA GLU A 23 -2.92 -21.85 18.40
C GLU A 23 -1.95 -21.56 19.54
N PHE A 24 -1.14 -22.55 19.90
CA PHE A 24 -0.22 -22.47 21.03
C PHE A 24 1.21 -22.72 20.56
N PHE A 25 2.10 -21.79 20.90
CA PHE A 25 3.53 -21.90 20.63
C PHE A 25 4.30 -21.99 21.94
N SER A 26 5.41 -22.72 21.93
CA SER A 26 6.31 -22.80 23.07
C SER A 26 7.77 -22.64 22.63
N CYS A 27 8.54 -21.96 23.46
CA CYS A 27 9.97 -21.78 23.24
C CYS A 27 10.72 -21.84 24.58
N HIS A 28 11.89 -22.47 24.59
CA HIS A 28 12.74 -22.46 25.77
C HIS A 28 13.51 -21.13 25.86
N VAL A 29 13.35 -20.42 26.98
CA VAL A 29 14.07 -19.19 27.34
C VAL A 29 14.88 -19.46 28.61
N SER A 30 16.20 -19.20 28.57
CA SER A 30 17.04 -19.36 29.76
C SER A 30 16.71 -18.29 30.80
N LYS A 31 16.68 -18.66 32.08
CA LYS A 31 16.45 -17.72 33.20
C LYS A 31 17.36 -16.49 33.16
N LYS A 32 18.60 -16.64 32.66
CA LYS A 32 19.58 -15.53 32.58
C LYS A 32 19.18 -14.43 31.60
N VAL A 33 18.40 -14.75 30.57
CA VAL A 33 17.99 -13.82 29.51
C VAL A 33 16.51 -13.47 29.57
N PHE A 34 15.76 -14.09 30.49
CA PHE A 34 14.32 -13.96 30.61
C PHE A 34 13.87 -12.49 30.75
N HIS A 35 14.52 -11.73 31.63
CA HIS A 35 14.24 -10.30 31.84
C HIS A 35 14.61 -9.40 30.65
N ASN A 36 15.46 -9.90 29.75
CA ASN A 36 15.87 -9.17 28.55
C ASN A 36 15.25 -9.78 27.28
N THR A 37 14.16 -10.53 27.42
CA THR A 37 13.46 -11.16 26.29
C THR A 37 12.24 -10.34 25.93
N LEU A 38 12.19 -9.92 24.67
CA LEU A 38 11.05 -9.25 24.05
C LEU A 38 10.26 -10.25 23.23
N ILE A 39 8.93 -10.22 23.36
CA ILE A 39 7.99 -10.88 22.46
C ILE A 39 7.46 -9.82 21.50
N LYS A 40 7.67 -10.03 20.20
CA LYS A 40 7.05 -9.23 19.14
C LYS A 40 5.89 -10.01 18.56
N ILE A 41 4.71 -9.40 18.55
CA ILE A 41 3.47 -9.96 18.00
C ILE A 41 3.07 -9.12 16.80
N GLN A 42 2.90 -9.76 15.64
CA GLN A 42 2.53 -9.10 14.39
C GLN A 42 1.26 -9.73 13.84
N PHE A 43 0.32 -8.89 13.44
CA PHE A 43 -0.85 -9.28 12.67
C PHE A 43 -0.55 -8.98 11.21
N CYS A 44 -0.67 -10.01 10.36
CA CYS A 44 -0.45 -9.88 8.93
C CYS A 44 -1.76 -10.10 8.19
N ASP A 45 -2.07 -9.22 7.25
CA ASP A 45 -3.04 -9.49 6.19
C ASP A 45 -2.35 -10.33 5.11
N VAL A 46 -2.95 -11.47 4.77
CA VAL A 46 -2.40 -12.43 3.81
C VAL A 46 -3.20 -12.34 2.52
N GLY A 47 -2.58 -11.84 1.47
CA GLY A 47 -3.19 -11.76 0.14
C GLY A 47 -3.35 -13.13 -0.53
N LYS A 48 -4.05 -13.16 -1.67
CA LYS A 48 -4.28 -14.40 -2.47
C LYS A 48 -3.00 -15.08 -2.98
N ASP A 49 -1.88 -14.36 -2.98
CA ASP A 49 -0.58 -14.82 -3.46
C ASP A 49 0.41 -15.06 -2.32
N ASP A 50 -0.10 -15.36 -1.11
CA ASP A 50 0.68 -15.57 0.12
C ASP A 50 1.56 -14.39 0.57
N PHE A 51 1.43 -13.23 -0.09
CA PHE A 51 2.12 -12.04 0.35
C PHE A 51 1.49 -11.49 1.62
N GLU A 52 2.36 -11.17 2.57
CA GLU A 52 1.99 -10.70 3.90
C GLU A 52 2.24 -9.21 4.04
N VAL A 53 1.21 -8.51 4.51
CA VAL A 53 1.30 -7.11 4.93
C VAL A 53 1.09 -7.05 6.43
N VAL A 54 2.09 -6.60 7.19
CA VAL A 54 1.92 -6.33 8.64
C VAL A 54 0.93 -5.17 8.82
N ILE A 55 -0.21 -5.46 9.44
CA ILE A 55 -1.30 -4.50 9.71
C ILE A 55 -1.34 -4.04 11.16
N ALA A 56 -0.68 -4.75 12.08
CA ALA A 56 -0.49 -4.30 13.45
C ALA A 56 0.73 -4.99 14.04
N GLU A 57 1.44 -4.29 14.94
CA GLU A 57 2.52 -4.88 15.71
C GLU A 57 2.50 -4.40 17.16
N CYS A 58 2.93 -5.27 18.07
CA CYS A 58 3.09 -4.97 19.48
C CYS A 58 4.36 -5.64 20.01
N ASP A 59 5.15 -4.84 20.73
CA ASP A 59 6.34 -5.27 21.44
C ASP A 59 6.00 -5.42 22.93
N TYR A 60 6.20 -6.62 23.49
CA TYR A 60 5.86 -6.97 24.86
C TYR A 60 7.06 -7.59 25.58
N TRP A 61 7.55 -6.93 26.64
CA TRP A 61 8.63 -7.45 27.47
C TRP A 61 8.09 -8.46 28.48
N ILE A 62 8.75 -9.62 28.58
CA ILE A 62 8.25 -10.73 29.41
C ILE A 62 8.24 -10.39 30.91
N ASP A 63 9.13 -9.50 31.35
CA ASP A 63 9.26 -9.09 32.76
C ASP A 63 8.27 -8.01 33.21
N THR A 64 7.55 -7.37 32.28
CA THR A 64 6.59 -6.31 32.60
C THR A 64 5.44 -6.84 33.46
N ASN A 65 5.09 -8.12 33.33
CA ASN A 65 4.19 -8.82 34.24
C ASN A 65 4.72 -10.26 34.47
N PRO A 66 5.41 -10.55 35.58
CA PRO A 66 5.86 -11.92 35.85
C PRO A 66 4.66 -12.86 35.88
N ILE A 67 4.62 -13.78 34.91
CA ILE A 67 3.51 -14.70 34.69
C ILE A 67 3.50 -15.74 35.82
N GLU A 68 2.80 -15.46 36.91
CA GLU A 68 2.61 -16.43 38.00
C GLU A 68 1.56 -17.51 37.65
N ARG A 69 0.65 -17.25 36.70
CA ARG A 69 -0.40 -18.18 36.20
C ARG A 69 -0.84 -17.84 34.77
N PHE A 70 -1.47 -18.80 34.08
CA PHE A 70 -2.20 -18.57 32.83
C PHE A 70 -3.25 -17.47 33.05
N ARG A 71 -3.03 -16.30 32.47
CA ARG A 71 -3.98 -15.18 32.42
C ARG A 71 -4.16 -14.78 30.97
N GLU A 72 -5.39 -14.42 30.61
CA GLU A 72 -5.67 -13.75 29.35
C GLU A 72 -5.12 -12.32 29.42
N PHE A 73 -4.48 -11.87 28.34
CA PHE A 73 -3.95 -10.52 28.22
C PHE A 73 -4.55 -9.85 26.99
N GLU A 74 -5.10 -8.66 27.18
CA GLU A 74 -5.42 -7.76 26.08
C GLU A 74 -4.15 -7.00 25.71
N LEU A 75 -3.72 -7.15 24.46
CA LEU A 75 -2.60 -6.38 23.93
C LEU A 75 -3.15 -5.15 23.22
N PRO A 76 -2.65 -3.93 23.53
CA PRO A 76 -3.08 -2.71 22.86
C PRO A 76 -2.49 -2.66 21.45
N LEU A 77 -3.05 -3.43 20.53
CA LEU A 77 -2.69 -3.44 19.13
C LEU A 77 -3.44 -2.33 18.41
N THR A 78 -2.70 -1.34 17.91
CA THR A 78 -3.26 -0.36 16.99
C THR A 78 -3.12 -0.91 15.58
N ILE A 79 -4.24 -1.04 14.84
CA ILE A 79 -4.19 -1.37 13.41
C ILE A 79 -3.51 -0.20 12.70
N LEU A 80 -2.30 -0.44 12.22
CA LEU A 80 -1.54 0.50 11.42
C LEU A 80 -2.04 0.41 9.98
N SER A 81 -2.20 1.57 9.33
CA SER A 81 -2.20 1.61 7.88
C SER A 81 -0.81 1.19 7.42
N PRO A 82 -0.64 0.04 6.73
CA PRO A 82 0.67 -0.40 6.30
C PRO A 82 1.29 0.65 5.39
N ASP A 83 2.59 0.91 5.57
CA ASP A 83 3.34 1.76 4.67
C ASP A 83 3.62 1.01 3.37
N LEU A 84 2.79 1.28 2.36
CA LEU A 84 2.88 0.70 1.02
C LEU A 84 3.70 1.57 0.06
N GLY A 85 4.25 2.67 0.56
CA GLY A 85 4.96 3.68 -0.21
C GLY A 85 4.09 4.85 -0.64
N GLU A 86 4.66 5.68 -1.50
CA GLU A 86 4.06 6.92 -1.97
C GLU A 86 4.08 6.98 -3.49
N LEU A 87 3.08 7.65 -4.06
CA LEU A 87 3.00 7.95 -5.49
C LEU A 87 2.84 9.45 -5.66
N GLU A 88 3.86 10.08 -6.21
CA GLU A 88 3.80 11.45 -6.72
C GLU A 88 3.27 11.42 -8.15
N LEU A 89 2.32 12.30 -8.46
CA LEU A 89 1.77 12.44 -9.80
C LEU A 89 1.35 13.88 -10.08
N SER A 90 1.41 14.26 -11.36
CA SER A 90 0.96 15.55 -11.85
C SER A 90 -0.35 15.40 -12.64
N LEU A 91 -1.35 16.20 -12.31
CA LEU A 91 -2.60 16.28 -13.07
C LEU A 91 -2.70 17.58 -13.86
N THR A 92 -3.13 17.48 -15.11
CA THR A 92 -3.47 18.63 -15.96
C THR A 92 -4.82 18.43 -16.61
N TYR A 93 -5.74 19.37 -16.43
CA TYR A 93 -6.99 19.39 -17.19
C TYR A 93 -6.92 20.37 -18.37
N LEU A 94 -7.38 19.92 -19.53
CA LEU A 94 -7.45 20.66 -20.79
C LEU A 94 -8.92 20.78 -21.22
N PRO A 95 -9.66 21.82 -20.79
CA PRO A 95 -11.10 21.93 -21.03
C PRO A 95 -11.49 21.96 -22.50
N THR A 96 -10.69 22.63 -23.33
CA THR A 96 -10.96 22.77 -24.78
C THR A 96 -10.83 21.44 -25.51
N ALA A 97 -9.84 20.63 -25.13
CA ALA A 97 -9.65 19.30 -25.68
C ALA A 97 -10.47 18.23 -24.94
N GLN A 98 -11.18 18.62 -23.86
CA GLN A 98 -11.91 17.73 -22.96
C GLN A 98 -11.06 16.55 -22.51
N ARG A 99 -9.87 16.84 -21.99
CA ARG A 99 -8.89 15.82 -21.58
C ARG A 99 -8.32 16.08 -20.21
N ILE A 100 -8.07 15.00 -19.47
CA ILE A 100 -7.23 15.01 -18.28
C ILE A 100 -5.96 14.20 -18.53
N ILE A 101 -4.83 14.70 -18.05
CA ILE A 101 -3.51 14.10 -18.24
C ILE A 101 -2.92 13.80 -16.87
N VAL A 102 -2.54 12.54 -16.67
CA VAL A 102 -1.70 12.08 -15.56
C VAL A 102 -0.27 11.96 -16.07
N ALA A 103 0.69 12.62 -15.42
CA ALA A 103 2.08 12.67 -15.85
C ALA A 103 3.04 12.71 -14.65
N ASN A 104 4.35 12.59 -14.94
CA ASN A 104 5.42 12.68 -13.96
C ASN A 104 5.20 11.73 -12.77
N CYS A 105 4.74 10.51 -13.04
CA CYS A 105 4.45 9.57 -11.98
C CYS A 105 5.78 9.09 -11.39
N LYS A 106 5.92 9.20 -10.08
CA LYS A 106 7.10 8.75 -9.36
C LYS A 106 6.68 8.00 -8.10
N ALA A 107 7.07 6.73 -8.03
CA ALA A 107 6.72 5.86 -6.92
C ALA A 107 7.94 5.63 -6.02
N THR A 108 7.79 5.89 -4.73
CA THR A 108 8.85 5.86 -3.73
C THR A 108 8.47 4.97 -2.55
N ASN A 109 9.47 4.45 -1.83
CA ASN A 109 9.29 3.64 -0.62
C ASN A 109 8.38 2.41 -0.85
N LEU A 110 8.38 1.85 -2.06
CA LEU A 110 7.58 0.67 -2.39
C LEU A 110 8.16 -0.57 -1.74
N ARG A 111 7.28 -1.45 -1.24
CA ARG A 111 7.65 -2.82 -0.88
C ARG A 111 7.41 -3.74 -2.07
N VAL A 112 8.38 -3.76 -2.97
CA VAL A 112 8.33 -4.62 -4.17
C VAL A 112 8.78 -6.03 -3.82
N ASP A 113 8.13 -7.03 -4.42
CA ASP A 113 8.58 -8.41 -4.32
C ASP A 113 9.93 -8.60 -5.03
N PRO A 114 10.92 -9.28 -4.43
CA PRO A 114 12.21 -9.54 -5.06
C PRO A 114 12.13 -10.30 -6.40
N ASN A 115 11.04 -11.05 -6.62
CA ASN A 115 10.80 -11.80 -7.85
C ASN A 115 9.92 -11.04 -8.85
N ALA A 116 9.64 -9.75 -8.62
CA ALA A 116 8.87 -8.95 -9.55
C ALA A 116 9.63 -8.77 -10.88
N GLU A 117 8.98 -9.16 -11.99
CA GLU A 117 9.54 -8.99 -13.33
C GLU A 117 9.37 -7.56 -13.82
N GLU A 118 8.23 -6.95 -13.50
CA GLU A 118 7.81 -5.66 -14.03
C GLU A 118 7.01 -4.87 -12.99
N ILE A 119 7.17 -3.57 -13.01
CA ILE A 119 6.45 -2.58 -12.21
C ILE A 119 5.89 -1.52 -13.16
N HIS A 120 4.64 -1.14 -12.98
CA HIS A 120 4.03 -0.04 -13.74
C HIS A 120 2.95 0.67 -12.92
N VAL A 121 2.63 1.89 -13.32
CA VAL A 121 1.48 2.65 -12.82
C VAL A 121 0.30 2.41 -13.76
N ARG A 122 -0.85 2.09 -13.18
CA ARG A 122 -2.13 1.91 -13.85
C ARG A 122 -3.09 2.98 -13.34
N ALA A 123 -3.55 3.87 -14.22
CA ALA A 123 -4.53 4.88 -13.89
C ALA A 123 -5.89 4.50 -14.48
N ILE A 124 -6.95 4.63 -13.68
CA ILE A 124 -8.31 4.22 -14.01
C ILE A 124 -9.23 5.41 -13.79
N LEU A 125 -9.96 5.80 -14.82
CA LEU A 125 -10.95 6.86 -14.74
C LEU A 125 -12.33 6.25 -14.49
N PHE A 126 -13.00 6.78 -13.48
CA PHE A 126 -14.41 6.56 -13.22
C PHE A 126 -15.16 7.89 -13.33
N VAL A 127 -16.37 7.86 -13.87
CA VAL A 127 -17.29 9.00 -13.91
C VAL A 127 -18.62 8.55 -13.33
N ASN A 128 -19.11 9.26 -12.31
CA ASN A 128 -20.36 8.92 -11.62
C ASN A 128 -20.40 7.42 -11.20
N GLU A 129 -19.27 6.95 -10.64
CA GLU A 129 -19.06 5.56 -10.20
C GLU A 129 -19.02 4.49 -11.32
N GLN A 130 -19.12 4.90 -12.58
CA GLN A 130 -19.00 4.01 -13.73
C GLN A 130 -17.57 4.00 -14.27
N PHE A 131 -17.09 2.82 -14.65
CA PHE A 131 -15.80 2.66 -15.31
C PHE A 131 -15.84 3.28 -16.71
N GLU A 132 -14.88 4.15 -17.00
CA GLU A 132 -14.74 4.78 -18.32
C GLU A 132 -13.56 4.17 -19.08
N GLU A 133 -12.34 4.41 -18.58
CA GLU A 133 -11.13 4.13 -19.33
C GLU A 133 -9.96 3.78 -18.41
N ILE A 134 -8.98 3.07 -18.96
CA ILE A 134 -7.79 2.66 -18.25
C ILE A 134 -6.52 2.80 -19.08
N HIS A 135 -5.50 3.42 -18.48
CA HIS A 135 -4.19 3.60 -19.10
C HIS A 135 -3.08 3.09 -18.20
N LYS A 136 -1.97 2.69 -18.82
CA LYS A 136 -0.79 2.16 -18.15
C LYS A 136 0.46 2.93 -18.58
N SER A 137 1.35 3.18 -17.61
CA SER A 137 2.69 3.68 -17.87
C SER A 137 3.53 2.68 -18.66
N GLU A 138 4.77 3.04 -18.95
CA GLU A 138 5.79 2.06 -19.31
C GLU A 138 6.00 1.04 -18.17
N GLN A 139 6.49 -0.14 -18.53
CA GLN A 139 6.93 -1.17 -17.59
C GLN A 139 8.39 -0.90 -17.21
N LYS A 140 8.70 -1.09 -15.93
CA LYS A 140 10.02 -0.95 -15.33
C LYS A 140 10.43 -2.25 -14.67
N SER A 141 11.67 -2.67 -14.85
CA SER A 141 12.27 -3.78 -14.12
C SER A 141 12.74 -3.32 -12.74
N LEU A 142 13.11 -4.25 -11.86
CA LEU A 142 13.74 -3.91 -10.56
C LEU A 142 15.06 -3.15 -10.72
N GLU A 143 15.78 -3.36 -11.82
CA GLU A 143 17.06 -2.69 -12.11
C GLU A 143 16.87 -1.20 -12.45
N ASP A 144 15.65 -0.80 -12.84
CA ASP A 144 15.30 0.59 -13.11
C ASP A 144 15.07 1.42 -11.83
N GLU A 145 15.12 0.80 -10.65
CA GLU A 145 14.97 1.51 -9.38
C GLU A 145 16.17 2.44 -9.13
N THR A 146 15.88 3.70 -8.82
CA THR A 146 16.90 4.68 -8.43
C THR A 146 16.80 4.97 -6.93
N PRO A 147 17.79 5.62 -6.31
CA PRO A 147 17.66 6.12 -4.93
C PRO A 147 16.46 7.06 -4.72
N ALA A 148 15.92 7.62 -5.81
CA ALA A 148 14.71 8.44 -5.80
C ALA A 148 13.43 7.63 -6.09
N GLY A 149 13.49 6.30 -6.15
CA GLY A 149 12.39 5.41 -6.52
C GLY A 149 12.24 5.20 -8.02
N PHE A 150 11.06 4.70 -8.43
CA PHE A 150 10.70 4.43 -9.82
C PHE A 150 10.09 5.68 -10.45
N SER A 151 10.62 6.09 -11.60
CA SER A 151 10.09 7.22 -12.37
C SER A 151 9.48 6.76 -13.69
N PHE A 152 8.27 7.24 -13.97
CA PHE A 152 7.50 6.91 -15.17
C PHE A 152 7.26 8.19 -15.98
N SER A 153 7.79 8.22 -17.19
CA SER A 153 7.80 9.37 -18.09
C SER A 153 6.59 9.39 -19.03
N LYS A 154 5.94 8.24 -19.25
CA LYS A 154 4.77 8.16 -20.13
C LYS A 154 3.60 8.93 -19.54
N LYS A 155 3.05 9.86 -20.33
CA LYS A 155 1.81 10.58 -20.01
C LYS A 155 0.61 9.68 -20.28
N LEU A 156 -0.32 9.62 -19.34
CA LEU A 156 -1.58 8.90 -19.46
C LEU A 156 -2.68 9.93 -19.73
N VAL A 157 -3.30 9.85 -20.90
CA VAL A 157 -4.25 10.86 -21.39
C VAL A 157 -5.62 10.20 -21.45
N PHE A 158 -6.59 10.82 -20.79
CA PHE A 158 -7.97 10.36 -20.75
C PHE A 158 -8.87 11.43 -21.35
N ASP A 159 -9.89 11.02 -22.09
CA ASP A 159 -10.96 11.92 -22.48
C ASP A 159 -11.90 12.13 -21.29
N LEU A 160 -12.15 13.38 -20.92
CA LEU A 160 -13.00 13.79 -19.79
C LEU A 160 -13.79 15.05 -20.16
N MET A 161 -15.08 14.85 -20.42
CA MET A 161 -16.02 15.91 -20.75
C MET A 161 -16.16 16.91 -19.60
N ARG A 162 -16.37 18.18 -19.93
CA ARG A 162 -16.49 19.26 -18.94
C ARG A 162 -17.64 19.02 -17.95
N ILE A 163 -18.73 18.42 -18.41
CA ILE A 163 -19.91 18.12 -17.58
C ILE A 163 -19.61 17.03 -16.53
N ASP A 164 -18.66 16.16 -16.82
CA ASP A 164 -18.34 14.99 -16.01
C ASP A 164 -17.20 15.22 -15.01
N VAL A 165 -16.49 16.35 -15.12
CA VAL A 165 -15.33 16.71 -14.27
C VAL A 165 -15.62 16.60 -12.77
N PHE A 166 -16.83 16.96 -12.33
CA PHE A 166 -17.19 16.92 -10.91
C PHE A 166 -17.58 15.52 -10.42
N GLY A 167 -18.04 14.66 -11.33
CA GLY A 167 -18.34 13.25 -11.04
C GLY A 167 -17.14 12.32 -11.24
N ALA A 168 -15.99 12.86 -11.65
CA ALA A 168 -14.81 12.07 -11.96
C ALA A 168 -14.02 11.65 -10.71
N LEU A 169 -13.54 10.41 -10.76
CA LEU A 169 -12.62 9.80 -9.81
C LEU A 169 -11.47 9.16 -10.60
N MET A 170 -10.24 9.55 -10.28
CA MET A 170 -9.04 8.92 -10.82
C MET A 170 -8.45 7.96 -9.77
N VAL A 171 -8.35 6.68 -10.09
CA VAL A 171 -7.68 5.68 -9.25
C VAL A 171 -6.33 5.34 -9.87
N CYS A 172 -5.24 5.63 -9.16
CA CYS A 172 -3.89 5.32 -9.59
C CYS A 172 -3.33 4.17 -8.75
N GLN A 173 -2.99 3.07 -9.41
CA GLN A 173 -2.47 1.84 -8.81
C GLN A 173 -1.01 1.64 -9.21
N VAL A 174 -0.16 1.28 -8.24
CA VAL A 174 1.18 0.76 -8.52
C VAL A 174 1.08 -0.75 -8.57
N VAL A 175 1.46 -1.34 -9.70
CA VAL A 175 1.26 -2.77 -9.99
C VAL A 175 2.59 -3.42 -10.26
N GLN A 176 2.84 -4.55 -9.62
CA GLN A 176 3.94 -5.47 -9.93
C GLN A 176 3.42 -6.72 -10.64
N LYS A 177 4.24 -7.30 -11.51
CA LYS A 177 4.00 -8.56 -12.19
C LYS A 177 4.97 -9.61 -11.67
N LEU A 178 4.44 -10.78 -11.33
CA LEU A 178 5.13 -11.95 -10.79
C LEU A 178 4.78 -13.13 -11.69
N GLU A 179 5.70 -13.58 -12.53
CA GLU A 179 5.47 -14.67 -13.49
C GLU A 179 4.13 -14.47 -14.26
N ASP A 180 3.10 -15.25 -13.92
CA ASP A 180 1.76 -15.20 -14.52
C ASP A 180 0.72 -14.36 -13.77
N LYS A 181 1.11 -13.71 -12.68
CA LYS A 181 0.22 -12.95 -11.80
C LYS A 181 0.53 -11.46 -11.81
N LYS A 182 -0.52 -10.64 -11.69
CA LYS A 182 -0.42 -9.19 -11.51
C LYS A 182 -0.98 -8.82 -10.16
N ARG A 183 -0.24 -8.00 -9.43
CA ARG A 183 -0.56 -7.63 -8.07
C ARG A 183 -0.45 -6.13 -7.87
N VAL A 184 -1.46 -5.55 -7.26
CA VAL A 184 -1.44 -4.14 -6.84
C VAL A 184 -0.64 -4.06 -5.53
N ILE A 185 0.43 -3.26 -5.53
CA ILE A 185 1.21 -2.95 -4.32
C ILE A 185 0.37 -2.02 -3.43
N GLY A 186 -0.20 -0.98 -4.04
CA GLY A 186 -1.11 -0.06 -3.40
C GLY A 186 -1.74 0.90 -4.41
N GLN A 187 -2.71 1.67 -3.95
CA GLN A 187 -3.43 2.64 -4.78
C GLN A 187 -3.66 3.97 -4.05
N CYS A 188 -3.82 5.03 -4.84
CA CYS A 188 -4.36 6.30 -4.37
C CYS A 188 -5.56 6.71 -5.24
N GLU A 189 -6.42 7.52 -4.66
CA GLU A 189 -7.60 8.08 -5.31
C GLU A 189 -7.41 9.60 -5.38
N VAL A 190 -7.73 10.19 -6.53
CA VAL A 190 -7.83 11.63 -6.70
C VAL A 190 -9.24 11.95 -7.18
N ARG A 191 -9.99 12.60 -6.30
CA ARG A 191 -11.41 12.97 -6.48
C ARG A 191 -11.54 14.45 -6.81
N SER A 192 -12.69 14.80 -7.38
CA SER A 192 -13.03 16.19 -7.67
C SER A 192 -13.02 17.11 -6.44
N CYS A 193 -13.31 16.55 -5.25
CA CYS A 193 -13.28 17.24 -3.97
C CYS A 193 -11.88 17.36 -3.35
N ASP A 194 -10.86 16.71 -3.92
CA ASP A 194 -9.50 16.75 -3.37
C ASP A 194 -8.78 18.06 -3.70
N GLY A 195 -7.79 18.39 -2.87
CA GLY A 195 -7.02 19.63 -2.98
C GLY A 195 -6.32 19.78 -4.33
N GLN A 196 -5.65 18.74 -4.84
CA GLN A 196 -5.04 18.78 -6.17
C GLN A 196 -6.06 19.01 -7.28
N TRP A 197 -7.23 18.34 -7.26
CA TRP A 197 -8.22 18.51 -8.32
C TRP A 197 -8.79 19.92 -8.34
N THR A 198 -9.10 20.47 -7.17
CA THR A 198 -9.57 21.85 -7.04
C THR A 198 -8.53 22.84 -7.56
N ARG A 199 -7.25 22.66 -7.21
CA ARG A 199 -6.14 23.48 -7.72
C ARG A 199 -5.98 23.34 -9.23
N MET A 200 -6.05 22.13 -9.77
CA MET A 200 -5.97 21.86 -11.21
C MET A 200 -7.07 22.61 -11.99
N LEU A 201 -8.29 22.66 -11.46
CA LEU A 201 -9.38 23.41 -12.08
C LEU A 201 -9.23 24.93 -11.95
N ALA A 202 -8.49 25.41 -10.95
CA ALA A 202 -8.14 26.83 -10.82
C ALA A 202 -6.96 27.24 -11.73
N THR A 203 -6.02 26.33 -12.00
CA THR A 203 -4.84 26.55 -12.85
C THR A 203 -4.89 25.70 -14.12
N ILE A 204 -5.95 25.89 -14.91
CA ILE A 204 -6.19 25.17 -16.17
C ILE A 204 -4.95 25.21 -17.07
N ARG A 205 -4.64 24.08 -17.75
CA ARG A 205 -3.46 23.88 -18.60
C ARG A 205 -2.11 23.90 -17.88
N GLN A 206 -2.08 24.09 -16.56
CA GLN A 206 -0.86 23.97 -15.77
C GLN A 206 -0.89 22.65 -14.97
N PRO A 207 0.22 21.89 -14.95
CA PRO A 207 0.28 20.67 -14.15
C PRO A 207 0.29 21.02 -12.66
N THR A 208 -0.53 20.31 -11.89
CA THR A 208 -0.49 20.36 -10.41
C THR A 208 0.08 19.05 -9.91
N ALA A 209 1.23 19.08 -9.24
CA ALA A 209 1.85 17.90 -8.63
C ALA A 209 1.39 17.73 -7.18
N GLU A 210 1.16 16.48 -6.77
CA GLU A 210 0.88 16.12 -5.37
C GLU A 210 1.39 14.70 -5.10
N THR A 211 1.79 14.45 -3.86
CA THR A 211 2.26 13.15 -3.38
C THR A 211 1.17 12.48 -2.55
N TYR A 212 0.82 11.25 -2.92
CA TYR A 212 -0.20 10.45 -2.26
C TYR A 212 0.42 9.26 -1.55
N ARG A 213 0.03 9.04 -0.28
CA ARG A 213 0.32 7.78 0.40
C ARG A 213 -0.54 6.67 -0.18
N LEU A 214 0.10 5.55 -0.53
CA LEU A 214 -0.58 4.40 -1.09
C LEU A 214 -1.37 3.67 0.00
N ARG A 215 -2.55 3.20 -0.38
CA ARG A 215 -3.45 2.40 0.46
C ARG A 215 -3.66 1.02 -0.15
N PRO A 216 -4.03 0.01 0.65
CA PRO A 216 -4.41 -1.29 0.11
C PRO A 216 -5.51 -1.13 -0.95
N ALA A 217 -5.40 -1.89 -2.05
CA ALA A 217 -6.48 -1.96 -3.03
C ALA A 217 -7.67 -2.72 -2.42
N LEU A 218 -8.87 -2.15 -2.58
CA LEU A 218 -10.14 -2.76 -2.14
C LEU A 218 -10.55 -3.91 -3.07
#